data_AF-A0A8C0IMZ7-F1
#
_entry.id   AF-A0A8C0IMZ7-F1
#
_cell.length_a   1.000
_cell.length_b   1.000
_cell.length_c   1.000
_cell.angle_alpha   90.00
_cell.angle_beta   90.00
_cell.angle_gamma   90.00
#
_symmetry.space_group_name_H-M   'P 1'
#
loop_
_entity.id
_entity.type
_entity.pdbx_description
1 polymer ?
#
loop_
_entity_poly.entity_id
_entity_poly.type
_entity_poly.pdbx_seq_one_letter_code
_entity_poly.pdbx_strand_id
1 'polypeptide(L)'
;MSPAKDLIERFFNQQVEVLGKRSEPLPEIYYIEGTLQMVWVNRCYPGYGINALIHPDCPDCCVVCSPGSYNPHDGVHCLQCNHTLIYGAAKC
;
A
#
# COMPACT_ATOMS: atom_id res chain seq x y z
N MET A 1 6.86 2.23 -16.45
CA MET A 1 6.73 3.40 -15.55
C MET A 1 5.26 3.64 -15.31
N SER A 2 4.82 3.80 -14.06
CA SER A 2 3.41 4.06 -13.77
C SER A 2 3.13 5.56 -13.86
N PRO A 3 2.01 5.97 -14.50
CA PRO A 3 1.65 7.39 -14.60
C PRO A 3 1.61 8.12 -13.25
N ALA A 4 1.20 7.43 -12.18
CA ALA A 4 1.16 7.98 -10.83
C ALA A 4 2.56 8.33 -10.29
N LYS A 5 3.55 7.46 -10.54
CA LYS A 5 4.93 7.68 -10.13
C LYS A 5 5.48 8.95 -10.78
N ASP A 6 5.28 9.09 -12.09
CA ASP A 6 5.80 10.22 -12.87
C ASP A 6 5.13 11.54 -12.44
N LEU A 7 3.83 11.52 -12.10
CA LEU A 7 3.11 12.69 -11.58
C LEU A 7 3.61 13.12 -10.20
N ILE A 8 3.86 12.16 -9.30
CA ILE A 8 4.38 12.43 -7.94
C ILE A 8 5.80 12.99 -8.01
N GLU A 9 6.68 12.40 -8.83
CA GLU A 9 8.04 12.91 -9.04
C GLU A 9 8.02 14.33 -9.62
N ARG A 10 7.18 14.59 -10.63
CA ARG A 10 7.03 15.93 -11.22
C ARG A 10 6.56 16.97 -10.20
N PHE A 11 5.58 16.63 -9.38
CA PHE A 11 5.06 17.53 -8.34
C PHE A 11 6.16 17.94 -7.35
N PHE A 12 6.93 16.98 -6.84
CA PHE A 12 7.99 17.27 -5.89
C PHE A 12 9.20 17.97 -6.51
N ASN A 13 9.56 17.64 -7.77
CA ASN A 13 10.63 18.35 -8.47
C ASN A 13 10.25 19.83 -8.73
N GLN A 14 9.00 20.12 -9.06
CA GLN A 14 8.51 21.50 -9.23
C GLN A 14 8.51 22.29 -7.92
N GLN A 15 8.34 21.64 -6.76
CA GLN A 15 8.44 22.32 -5.46
C GLN A 15 9.83 22.90 -5.20
N VAL A 16 10.91 22.22 -5.64
CA VAL A 16 12.30 22.71 -5.46
C VAL A 16 12.50 24.05 -6.18
N GLU A 17 12.00 24.18 -7.40
CA GLU A 17 12.13 25.39 -8.21
C GLU A 17 11.37 26.59 -7.60
N VAL A 18 10.26 26.33 -6.90
CA VAL A 18 9.41 27.36 -6.28
C VAL A 18 9.94 27.76 -4.91
N LEU A 19 10.41 26.80 -4.10
CA LEU A 19 10.92 27.06 -2.74
C LEU A 19 12.30 27.74 -2.76
N GLY A 20 13.16 27.43 -3.73
CA GLY A 20 14.46 28.09 -3.86
C GLY A 20 14.40 29.60 -4.12
N LYS A 21 13.22 30.15 -4.45
CA LYS A 21 12.99 31.58 -4.73
C LYS A 21 12.21 32.32 -3.64
N ARG A 22 11.77 31.65 -2.57
CA ARG A 22 10.99 32.28 -1.50
C ARG A 22 11.86 32.62 -0.29
N SER A 23 11.59 33.78 0.32
CA SER A 23 12.12 34.22 1.61
C SER A 23 11.23 33.83 2.80
N GLU A 24 10.19 33.02 2.55
CA GLU A 24 9.24 32.53 3.55
C GLU A 24 9.69 31.18 4.13
N PRO A 25 9.32 30.84 5.38
CA PRO A 25 9.64 29.54 5.96
C PRO A 25 9.09 28.37 5.14
N LEU A 26 9.80 27.25 5.17
CA LEU A 26 9.39 26.03 4.46
C LEU A 26 7.96 25.61 4.87
N PRO A 27 7.12 25.17 3.92
CA PRO A 27 5.79 24.66 4.23
C PRO A 27 5.86 23.38 5.07
N GLU A 28 4.76 22.99 5.72
CA GLU A 28 4.70 21.79 6.57
C GLU A 28 5.08 20.50 5.84
N ILE A 29 4.85 20.45 4.52
CA ILE A 29 5.25 19.34 3.64
C ILE A 29 6.13 19.92 2.54
N TYR A 30 7.40 19.49 2.48
CA TYR A 30 8.37 19.91 1.49
C TYR A 30 9.22 18.72 1.03
N TYR A 31 9.75 18.82 -0.18
CA TYR A 31 10.63 17.80 -0.74
C TYR A 31 12.09 18.07 -0.36
N ILE A 32 12.80 17.02 0.05
CA ILE A 32 14.24 17.03 0.28
C ILE A 32 14.87 16.17 -0.82
N GLU A 33 15.83 16.75 -1.54
CA GLU A 33 16.49 16.06 -2.64
C GLU A 33 17.06 14.71 -2.19
N GLY A 34 16.78 13.66 -2.96
CA GLY A 34 17.29 12.31 -2.69
C GLY A 34 16.54 11.53 -1.61
N THR A 35 15.50 12.09 -0.97
CA THR A 35 14.74 11.37 0.07
C THR A 35 13.43 10.75 -0.42
N LEU A 36 13.03 10.99 -1.67
CA LEU A 36 11.80 10.39 -2.22
C LEU A 36 12.00 8.89 -2.46
N GLN A 37 11.34 8.07 -1.65
CA GLN A 37 11.24 6.63 -1.86
C GLN A 37 9.81 6.28 -2.25
N MET A 38 9.67 5.50 -3.33
CA MET A 38 8.38 4.98 -3.76
C MET A 38 8.43 3.46 -3.76
N VAL A 39 7.55 2.86 -2.95
CA VAL A 39 7.35 1.41 -2.87
C VAL A 39 5.97 1.06 -3.36
N TRP A 40 5.87 0.04 -4.20
CA TRP A 40 4.58 -0.55 -4.54
C TRP A 40 4.11 -1.38 -3.36
N VAL A 41 2.90 -1.12 -2.88
CA VAL A 41 2.27 -1.91 -1.83
C VAL A 41 0.96 -2.45 -2.37
N ASN A 42 0.91 -3.75 -2.63
CA ASN A 42 -0.35 -4.43 -2.92
C ASN A 42 -1.10 -4.60 -1.60
N ARG A 43 -2.20 -3.89 -1.42
CA ARG A 43 -3.08 -4.06 -0.25
C ARG A 43 -4.34 -4.78 -0.69
N CYS A 44 -4.79 -5.71 0.14
CA CYS A 44 -6.10 -6.34 -0.03
C CYS A 44 -7.12 -5.67 0.88
N TYR A 45 -8.40 -5.72 0.50
CA TYR A 45 -9.47 -5.31 1.40
C TYR A 45 -9.48 -6.19 2.66
N PRO A 46 -9.92 -5.67 3.83
CA PRO A 46 -10.05 -6.47 5.03
C PRO A 46 -10.82 -7.77 4.76
N GLY A 47 -10.30 -8.89 5.26
CA GLY A 47 -10.83 -10.22 4.98
C GLY A 47 -10.38 -10.87 3.68
N TYR A 48 -9.53 -10.22 2.87
CA TYR A 48 -8.97 -10.77 1.64
C TYR A 48 -7.45 -10.80 1.71
N GLY A 49 -6.78 -11.75 1.07
CA GLY A 49 -5.32 -11.81 1.03
C GLY A 49 -4.80 -12.55 -0.19
N ILE A 50 -3.53 -12.32 -0.52
CA ILE A 50 -2.83 -13.00 -1.60
C ILE A 50 -2.27 -14.33 -1.09
N ASN A 51 -2.49 -15.41 -1.85
CA ASN A 51 -1.85 -16.70 -1.58
C ASN A 51 -1.61 -17.49 -2.88
N ALA A 52 -0.41 -17.34 -3.43
CA ALA A 52 0.00 -18.01 -4.67
C ALA A 52 0.09 -19.55 -4.56
N LEU A 53 0.21 -20.10 -3.35
CA LEU A 53 0.25 -21.55 -3.13
C LEU A 53 -1.15 -22.17 -3.21
N ILE A 54 -2.15 -21.49 -2.65
CA ILE A 54 -3.55 -21.95 -2.68
C ILE A 54 -4.22 -21.56 -4.00
N HIS A 55 -3.84 -20.42 -4.59
CA HIS A 55 -4.40 -19.89 -5.83
C HIS A 55 -3.30 -19.69 -6.90
N PRO A 56 -2.76 -20.79 -7.45
CA PRO A 56 -1.66 -20.72 -8.43
C PRO A 56 -2.07 -20.08 -9.76
N ASP A 57 -3.36 -20.15 -10.12
CA ASP A 57 -3.89 -19.53 -11.35
C ASP A 57 -3.96 -18.00 -11.26
N CYS A 58 -3.86 -17.44 -10.05
CA CYS A 58 -3.94 -16.00 -9.81
C CYS A 58 -3.05 -15.56 -8.63
N PRO A 59 -1.71 -15.61 -8.79
CA PRO A 59 -0.76 -15.46 -7.70
C PRO A 59 -0.73 -14.08 -7.03
N ASP A 60 -1.28 -13.06 -7.69
CA ASP A 60 -1.37 -11.67 -7.18
C ASP A 60 -2.82 -11.26 -6.80
N CYS A 61 -3.80 -12.17 -6.89
CA CYS A 61 -5.19 -11.84 -6.59
C CYS A 61 -5.46 -11.82 -5.08
N CYS A 62 -6.14 -10.78 -4.63
CA CYS A 62 -6.75 -10.73 -3.31
C CYS A 62 -7.99 -11.63 -3.30
N VAL A 63 -7.85 -12.81 -2.69
CA VAL A 63 -8.93 -13.78 -2.51
C VAL A 63 -9.47 -13.74 -1.10
N VAL A 64 -10.69 -14.21 -0.88
CA VAL A 64 -11.30 -14.23 0.45
C VAL A 64 -10.52 -15.12 1.42
N CYS A 65 -10.26 -14.65 2.64
CA CYS A 65 -9.62 -15.45 3.67
C CYS A 65 -10.51 -16.63 4.05
N SER A 66 -9.91 -17.81 4.19
CA SER A 66 -10.62 -19.03 4.60
C SER A 66 -10.96 -19.02 6.09
N PRO A 67 -11.95 -19.81 6.55
CA PRO A 67 -12.13 -20.10 7.97
C PRO A 67 -10.82 -20.54 8.60
N GLY A 68 -10.55 -20.10 9.83
CA GLY A 68 -9.26 -20.27 10.49
C GLY A 68 -8.24 -19.19 10.14
N SER A 69 -8.63 -18.17 9.36
CA SER A 69 -7.75 -17.06 8.99
C SER A 69 -8.49 -15.72 8.94
N TYR A 70 -7.73 -14.62 8.96
CA TYR A 70 -8.25 -13.26 8.88
C TYR A 70 -7.24 -12.32 8.22
N ASN A 71 -7.68 -11.19 7.69
CA ASN A 71 -6.78 -10.12 7.27
C ASN A 71 -7.30 -8.74 7.72
N PRO A 72 -6.54 -7.95 8.50
CA PRO A 72 -6.96 -6.62 8.93
C PRO A 72 -6.87 -5.57 7.80
N HIS A 73 -7.14 -4.31 8.15
CA HIS A 73 -7.35 -3.21 7.20
C HIS A 73 -6.15 -2.87 6.28
N ASP A 74 -4.95 -3.31 6.63
CA ASP A 74 -3.70 -2.96 5.94
C ASP A 74 -2.83 -4.17 5.56
N GLY A 75 -3.36 -5.39 5.65
CA GLY A 75 -2.58 -6.58 5.36
C GLY A 75 -2.64 -7.03 3.89
N VAL A 76 -1.62 -7.78 3.48
CA VAL A 76 -1.48 -8.35 2.14
C VAL A 76 -1.89 -9.82 2.10
N HIS A 77 -1.78 -10.51 3.23
CA HIS A 77 -1.96 -11.96 3.34
C HIS A 77 -2.93 -12.30 4.48
N CYS A 78 -3.66 -13.40 4.33
CA CYS A 78 -4.46 -13.95 5.42
C CYS A 78 -3.55 -14.55 6.50
N LEU A 79 -3.74 -14.09 7.73
CA LEU A 79 -3.06 -14.56 8.93
C LEU A 79 -3.91 -15.65 9.61
N GLN A 80 -3.26 -16.59 10.29
CA GLN A 80 -3.97 -17.65 11.02
C GLN A 80 -4.75 -17.09 12.23
N CYS A 81 -5.95 -17.60 12.44
CA CYS A 81 -6.81 -17.30 13.58
C CYS A 81 -7.76 -18.47 13.86
N ASN A 82 -7.55 -19.16 14.97
CA ASN A 82 -8.34 -20.37 15.31
C ASN A 82 -9.77 -20.08 15.77
N HIS A 83 -10.14 -18.81 15.96
CA HIS A 83 -11.46 -18.41 16.45
C HIS A 83 -12.43 -18.00 15.34
N THR A 84 -11.93 -17.78 14.12
CA THR A 84 -12.79 -17.39 12.98
C THR A 84 -13.25 -18.62 12.22
N LEU A 85 -14.56 -18.84 12.17
CA LEU A 85 -15.16 -19.94 11.40
C LEU A 85 -15.83 -19.45 10.11
N ILE A 86 -15.67 -18.17 9.78
CA ILE A 86 -16.26 -17.52 8.62
C ILE A 86 -15.21 -17.24 7.56
N TYR A 87 -15.63 -17.22 6.30
CA TYR A 87 -14.83 -16.64 5.23
C TYR A 87 -14.78 -15.12 5.38
N GLY A 88 -13.65 -14.53 5.02
CA GLY A 88 -13.53 -13.07 4.94
C GLY A 88 -13.43 -12.37 6.29
N ALA A 89 -12.94 -13.06 7.34
CA ALA A 89 -12.78 -12.43 8.63
C ALA A 89 -11.79 -11.26 8.56
N ALA A 90 -12.23 -10.07 8.95
CA ALA A 90 -11.38 -8.88 9.05
C ALA A 90 -10.68 -8.77 10.42
N LYS A 91 -11.08 -9.60 11.38
CA LYS A 91 -10.57 -9.65 12.74
C LYS A 91 -10.48 -11.10 13.19
N CYS A 92 -9.45 -11.36 13.98
CA CYS A 92 -9.41 -12.44 14.96
C CYS A 92 -9.98 -11.87 16.27
#